data_AF-A0A4Y9Y9Y8-F1
#
_entry.id   AF-A0A4Y9Y9Y8-F1
#
_cell.length_a   1.000
_cell.length_b   1.000
_cell.length_c   1.000
_cell.angle_alpha   90.00
_cell.angle_beta   90.00
_cell.angle_gamma   90.00
#
_symmetry.space_group_name_H-M   'P 1'
#
loop_
_entity.id
_entity.type
_entity.pdbx_description
1 polymer ?
#
loop_
_entity_poly.entity_id
_entity_poly.type
_entity_poly.pdbx_seq_one_letter_code
_entity_poly.pdbx_strand_id
1 'polypeptide(L)'
;MSIHSNHSHHHHHSRHHTPSASYREAPLSATPSYGSGYGGGYGDRAITPAAPPPGADPQLWQWFSAVNATHSGGITVHELQNALVNEFDLDTVKMLMNMFDVDRSGTIGFNEFCGLWRYIQEWQGVFRHFDKDRSGSIEGYELAEAMRSFGYNLSPSILTLIEQKYASAPVSGYGPPPGITFDRFVRACVVVKSLTESFQRVDTDRDGWVQLSYEDFMKIVLSMP
;
A
#
# COMPACT_ATOMS: atom_id res chain seq x y z
N MET A 1 52.61 14.21 -37.70
CA MET A 1 53.02 14.04 -36.30
C MET A 1 51.94 13.24 -35.60
N SER A 2 52.21 11.96 -35.42
CA SER A 2 51.34 11.00 -34.74
C SER A 2 51.39 11.26 -33.24
N ILE A 3 50.24 11.28 -32.58
CA ILE A 3 50.17 11.09 -31.14
C ILE A 3 49.08 10.06 -30.88
N HIS A 4 49.53 8.82 -30.63
CA HIS A 4 48.73 7.76 -30.04
C HIS A 4 48.46 8.15 -28.58
N SER A 5 47.21 8.05 -28.14
CA SER A 5 46.88 7.97 -26.72
C SER A 5 46.33 6.59 -26.41
N ASN A 6 47.21 5.77 -25.86
CA ASN A 6 46.94 4.49 -25.22
C ASN A 6 45.93 4.69 -24.08
N HIS A 7 44.80 3.98 -24.13
CA HIS A 7 43.96 3.77 -22.95
C HIS A 7 44.47 2.51 -22.24
N SER A 8 45.14 2.71 -21.10
CA SER A 8 45.52 1.63 -20.20
C SER A 8 44.31 1.18 -19.40
N HIS A 9 43.94 -0.09 -19.58
CA HIS A 9 43.07 -0.85 -18.70
C HIS A 9 43.63 -0.86 -17.28
N HIS A 10 42.86 -0.35 -16.32
CA HIS A 10 43.02 -0.70 -14.91
C HIS A 10 41.81 -1.49 -14.44
N HIS A 11 42.01 -2.79 -14.27
CA HIS A 11 41.16 -3.67 -13.49
C HIS A 11 41.07 -3.14 -12.06
N HIS A 12 39.86 -2.78 -11.63
CA HIS A 12 39.56 -2.63 -10.21
C HIS A 12 38.68 -3.82 -9.78
N HIS A 13 39.31 -4.75 -9.07
CA HIS A 13 38.63 -5.75 -8.26
C HIS A 13 37.94 -5.01 -7.11
N SER A 14 36.61 -4.88 -7.16
CA SER A 14 35.82 -4.45 -6.02
C SER A 14 35.02 -5.64 -5.50
N ARG A 15 35.34 -6.00 -4.26
CA ARG A 15 34.75 -7.10 -3.49
C ARG A 15 33.24 -6.95 -3.43
N HIS A 16 32.53 -8.03 -3.78
CA HIS A 16 31.10 -8.18 -3.53
C HIS A 16 30.83 -8.08 -2.03
N HIS A 17 30.07 -7.04 -1.64
CA HIS A 17 29.42 -6.96 -0.35
C HIS A 17 27.93 -6.87 -0.63
N THR A 18 27.24 -8.00 -0.52
CA THR A 18 25.78 -8.08 -0.57
C THR A 18 25.22 -7.69 0.80
N PRO A 19 24.36 -6.67 0.93
CA PRO A 19 23.50 -6.55 2.08
C PRO A 19 22.26 -7.40 1.81
N SER A 20 22.28 -8.63 2.32
CA SER A 20 21.07 -9.45 2.46
C SER A 20 20.14 -8.73 3.44
N ALA A 21 19.02 -8.20 2.97
CA ALA A 21 17.94 -7.73 3.83
C ALA A 21 17.22 -8.96 4.41
N SER A 22 17.75 -9.47 5.51
CA SER A 22 17.11 -10.48 6.34
C SER A 22 15.92 -9.84 7.07
N TYR A 23 14.71 -10.29 6.73
CA TYR A 23 13.54 -10.01 7.54
C TYR A 23 13.82 -10.48 8.97
N ARG A 24 13.70 -9.55 9.92
CA ARG A 24 13.78 -9.83 11.35
C ARG A 24 12.62 -10.75 11.72
N GLU A 25 12.91 -12.03 11.94
CA GLU A 25 12.00 -12.98 12.57
C GLU A 25 11.60 -12.45 13.95
N ALA A 26 10.30 -12.45 14.23
CA ALA A 26 9.77 -12.18 15.57
C ALA A 26 10.19 -13.32 16.52
N PRO A 27 10.49 -13.03 17.80
CA PRO A 27 11.00 -14.04 18.72
C PRO A 27 9.92 -15.10 19.03
N LEU A 28 10.15 -16.32 18.55
CA LEU A 28 9.49 -17.53 19.00
C LEU A 28 9.96 -17.85 20.42
N SER A 29 9.12 -17.64 21.43
CA SER A 29 9.07 -18.48 22.63
C SER A 29 7.99 -18.01 23.60
N ALA A 30 6.92 -18.80 23.70
CA ALA A 30 6.30 -19.20 24.97
C ALA A 30 5.16 -20.18 24.68
N THR A 31 5.39 -21.46 24.98
CA THR A 31 4.31 -22.44 25.16
C THR A 31 3.55 -22.10 26.45
N PRO A 32 2.20 -22.09 26.49
CA PRO A 32 1.49 -22.03 27.74
C PRO A 32 1.32 -23.44 28.30
N SER A 33 2.01 -23.71 29.41
CA SER A 33 1.68 -24.77 30.34
C SER A 33 0.44 -24.36 31.14
N TYR A 34 -0.62 -25.15 31.09
CA TYR A 34 -1.82 -24.93 31.90
C TYR A 34 -1.54 -25.34 33.36
N GLY A 35 -1.46 -24.36 34.25
CA GLY A 35 -1.37 -24.55 35.70
C GLY A 35 -2.42 -23.72 36.43
N SER A 36 -3.39 -24.40 37.05
CA SER A 36 -4.35 -23.85 38.01
C SER A 36 -3.64 -23.19 39.20
N GLY A 37 -4.12 -22.01 39.63
CA GLY A 37 -3.71 -21.41 40.89
C GLY A 37 -4.52 -20.17 41.26
N TYR A 38 -5.31 -20.26 42.33
CA TYR A 38 -6.01 -19.15 43.00
C TYR A 38 -5.00 -18.17 43.64
N GLY A 39 -5.27 -16.86 43.58
CA GLY A 39 -4.60 -15.86 44.41
C GLY A 39 -4.89 -14.42 43.99
N GLY A 40 -5.61 -13.67 44.84
CA GLY A 40 -5.87 -12.23 44.64
C GLY A 40 -4.70 -11.35 45.08
N GLY A 41 -4.54 -10.19 44.41
CA GLY A 41 -3.58 -9.15 44.77
C GLY A 41 -3.71 -7.95 43.85
N TYR A 42 -3.98 -6.78 44.44
CA TYR A 42 -4.00 -5.47 43.77
C TYR A 42 -2.57 -5.02 43.44
N GLY A 43 -2.32 -4.57 42.22
CA GLY A 43 -1.08 -3.88 41.84
C GLY A 43 -0.79 -3.96 40.35
N ASP A 44 -0.74 -2.79 39.70
CA ASP A 44 -0.36 -2.52 38.31
C ASP A 44 -1.13 -3.25 37.20
N ARG A 45 -2.13 -2.56 36.66
CA ARG A 45 -2.73 -2.88 35.37
C ARG A 45 -1.70 -2.66 34.27
N ALA A 46 -0.86 -3.66 34.04
CA ALA A 46 -0.42 -3.94 32.68
C ALA A 46 -1.71 -4.08 31.85
N ILE A 47 -1.92 -3.18 30.89
CA ILE A 47 -3.03 -3.27 29.95
C ILE A 47 -2.77 -4.54 29.14
N THR A 48 -3.30 -5.67 29.61
CA THR A 48 -3.31 -6.90 28.85
C THR A 48 -4.13 -6.62 27.59
N PRO A 49 -3.62 -6.92 26.38
CA PRO A 49 -4.41 -6.83 25.16
C PRO A 49 -5.75 -7.52 25.40
N ALA A 50 -6.86 -6.83 25.08
CA ALA A 50 -8.19 -7.41 25.21
C ALA A 50 -8.21 -8.78 24.52
N ALA A 51 -8.89 -9.77 25.11
CA ALA A 51 -8.99 -11.08 24.49
C ALA A 51 -9.71 -10.97 23.12
N PRO A 52 -9.35 -11.81 22.13
CA PRO A 52 -10.02 -11.79 20.84
C PRO A 52 -11.53 -12.00 21.01
N PRO A 53 -12.37 -11.26 20.28
CA PRO A 53 -13.81 -11.46 20.27
C PRO A 53 -14.16 -12.91 19.88
N PRO A 54 -15.28 -13.48 20.39
CA PRO A 54 -15.72 -14.81 20.00
C PRO A 54 -15.87 -14.93 18.46
N GLY A 55 -15.16 -15.87 17.85
CA GLY A 55 -15.16 -16.09 16.40
C GLY A 55 -14.17 -15.23 15.61
N ALA A 56 -13.39 -14.37 16.26
CA ALA A 56 -12.32 -13.61 15.62
C ALA A 56 -11.10 -14.50 15.32
N ASP A 57 -10.43 -14.22 14.20
CA ASP A 57 -9.12 -14.80 13.92
C ASP A 57 -8.08 -14.28 14.95
N PRO A 58 -7.41 -15.17 15.71
CA PRO A 58 -6.49 -14.75 16.77
C PRO A 58 -5.28 -13.96 16.25
N GLN A 59 -4.81 -14.24 15.03
CA GLN A 59 -3.67 -13.56 14.44
C GLN A 59 -4.06 -12.16 13.96
N LEU A 60 -5.21 -12.02 13.29
CA LEU A 60 -5.72 -10.70 12.90
C LEU A 60 -5.99 -9.82 14.12
N TRP A 61 -6.51 -10.42 15.21
CA TRP A 61 -6.74 -9.69 16.45
C TRP A 61 -5.44 -9.20 17.10
N GLN A 62 -4.38 -10.03 17.08
CA GLN A 62 -3.06 -9.62 17.55
C GLN A 62 -2.50 -8.46 16.72
N TRP A 63 -2.60 -8.52 15.39
CA TRP A 63 -2.17 -7.42 14.53
C TRP A 63 -2.99 -6.16 14.75
N PHE A 64 -4.32 -6.26 14.82
CA PHE A 64 -5.19 -5.13 15.16
C PHE A 64 -4.78 -4.49 16.48
N SER A 65 -4.55 -5.29 17.51
CA SER A 65 -4.14 -4.82 18.84
C SER A 65 -2.75 -4.18 18.82
N ALA A 66 -1.84 -4.67 17.97
CA ALA A 66 -0.51 -4.10 17.80
C ALA A 66 -0.55 -2.75 17.08
N VAL A 67 -1.45 -2.59 16.10
CA VAL A 67 -1.64 -1.33 15.37
C VAL A 67 -2.39 -0.30 16.23
N ASN A 68 -3.42 -0.72 16.96
CA ASN A 68 -4.17 0.12 17.91
C ASN A 68 -3.39 0.32 19.22
N ALA A 69 -2.20 0.90 19.11
CA ALA A 69 -1.26 1.07 20.22
C ALA A 69 -1.82 1.95 21.35
N THR A 70 -2.74 2.88 21.03
CA THR A 70 -3.37 3.74 22.06
C THR A 70 -4.57 3.07 22.74
N HIS A 71 -5.01 1.90 22.28
CA HIS A 71 -6.20 1.19 22.77
C HIS A 71 -7.45 2.07 22.77
N SER A 72 -7.59 2.95 21.76
CA SER A 72 -8.68 3.93 21.68
C SER A 72 -10.05 3.33 21.31
N GLY A 73 -10.10 2.02 21.05
CA GLY A 73 -11.29 1.30 20.58
C GLY A 73 -11.33 1.06 19.07
N GLY A 74 -10.57 1.84 18.29
CA GLY A 74 -10.40 1.69 16.83
C GLY A 74 -9.01 2.15 16.40
N ILE A 75 -8.61 1.86 15.15
CA ILE A 75 -7.33 2.31 14.59
C ILE A 75 -7.54 3.68 13.96
N THR A 76 -6.83 4.69 14.46
CA THR A 76 -6.83 6.04 13.88
C THR A 76 -5.96 6.12 12.62
N VAL A 77 -6.13 7.18 11.82
CA VAL A 77 -5.28 7.45 10.64
C VAL A 77 -3.79 7.45 11.02
N HIS A 78 -3.44 8.04 12.16
CA HIS A 78 -2.05 8.13 12.61
C HIS A 78 -1.50 6.78 13.07
N GLU A 79 -2.30 5.94 13.71
CA GLU A 79 -1.91 4.57 14.08
C GLU A 79 -1.74 3.69 12.86
N LEU A 80 -2.66 3.76 11.90
CA LEU A 80 -2.54 3.05 10.63
C LEU A 80 -1.32 3.53 9.86
N GLN A 81 -1.10 4.85 9.81
CA GLN A 81 0.09 5.42 9.21
C GLN A 81 1.34 4.87 9.90
N ASN A 82 1.44 4.93 11.23
CA ASN A 82 2.61 4.45 11.97
C ASN A 82 2.89 2.96 11.76
N ALA A 83 1.85 2.14 11.66
CA ALA A 83 2.00 0.72 11.33
C ALA A 83 2.51 0.49 9.90
N LEU A 84 2.23 1.42 8.98
CA LEU A 84 2.59 1.35 7.57
C LEU A 84 3.72 2.35 7.18
N VAL A 85 4.32 3.07 8.14
CA VAL A 85 5.03 4.36 7.93
C VAL A 85 6.21 4.27 6.95
N ASN A 86 6.76 3.08 6.75
CA ASN A 86 7.89 2.85 5.84
C ASN A 86 7.47 2.41 4.44
N GLU A 87 6.19 2.13 4.22
CA GLU A 87 5.67 1.48 3.01
C GLU A 87 4.54 2.28 2.33
N PHE A 88 3.85 3.17 3.06
CA PHE A 88 2.67 3.89 2.55
C PHE A 88 2.77 5.40 2.70
N ASP A 89 2.46 6.11 1.61
CA ASP A 89 2.27 7.54 1.59
C ASP A 89 0.95 7.94 2.29
N LEU A 90 0.95 9.09 2.98
CA LEU A 90 -0.16 9.54 3.83
C LEU A 90 -1.50 9.60 3.08
N ASP A 91 -1.49 10.01 1.82
CA ASP A 91 -2.72 10.11 1.04
C ASP A 91 -3.28 8.71 0.68
N THR A 92 -2.44 7.67 0.65
CA THR A 92 -2.88 6.28 0.45
C THR A 92 -3.52 5.80 1.74
N VAL A 93 -2.92 6.11 2.88
CA VAL A 93 -3.49 5.79 4.20
C VAL A 93 -4.86 6.45 4.36
N LYS A 94 -5.01 7.73 4.01
CA LYS A 94 -6.31 8.43 4.05
C LYS A 94 -7.33 7.81 3.11
N MET A 95 -6.94 7.45 1.88
CA MET A 95 -7.81 6.73 0.96
C MET A 95 -8.30 5.41 1.58
N LEU A 96 -7.38 4.61 2.13
CA LEU A 96 -7.73 3.33 2.76
C LEU A 96 -8.67 3.51 3.95
N MET A 97 -8.45 4.55 4.77
CA MET A 97 -9.37 4.90 5.85
C MET A 97 -10.76 5.18 5.28
N ASN A 98 -10.89 6.06 4.28
CA ASN A 98 -12.18 6.38 3.66
C ASN A 98 -12.89 5.18 3.02
N MET A 99 -12.13 4.21 2.50
CA MET A 99 -12.70 3.01 1.87
C MET A 99 -13.26 2.00 2.89
N PHE A 100 -12.67 1.93 4.09
CA PHE A 100 -12.96 0.88 5.06
C PHE A 100 -13.65 1.37 6.34
N ASP A 101 -13.61 2.67 6.65
CA ASP A 101 -14.40 3.31 7.71
C ASP A 101 -15.86 3.46 7.22
N VAL A 102 -16.59 2.35 7.25
CA VAL A 102 -17.95 2.25 6.71
C VAL A 102 -18.94 2.99 7.60
N ASP A 103 -18.72 2.93 8.92
CA ASP A 103 -19.55 3.60 9.90
C ASP A 103 -19.24 5.09 10.09
N ARG A 104 -18.18 5.59 9.42
CA ARG A 104 -17.71 6.99 9.47
C ARG A 104 -17.36 7.44 10.87
N SER A 105 -16.87 6.52 11.70
CA SER A 105 -16.41 6.82 13.05
C SER A 105 -15.13 7.67 13.05
N GLY A 106 -14.42 7.74 11.92
CA GLY A 106 -13.08 8.32 11.82
C GLY A 106 -11.97 7.36 12.26
N THR A 107 -12.32 6.10 12.55
CA THR A 107 -11.41 5.04 12.99
C THR A 107 -11.76 3.73 12.30
N ILE A 108 -10.81 2.80 12.23
CA ILE A 108 -11.04 1.46 11.70
C ILE A 108 -11.26 0.50 12.87
N GLY A 109 -12.48 -0.02 13.00
CA GLY A 109 -12.80 -1.09 13.94
C GLY A 109 -12.21 -2.43 13.50
N PHE A 110 -12.29 -3.46 14.37
CA PHE A 110 -11.70 -4.76 14.06
C PHE A 110 -12.30 -5.44 12.81
N ASN A 111 -13.61 -5.35 12.62
CA ASN A 111 -14.27 -5.95 11.44
C ASN A 111 -13.82 -5.27 10.14
N GLU A 112 -13.66 -3.95 10.17
CA GLU A 112 -13.17 -3.15 9.05
C GLU A 112 -11.69 -3.44 8.79
N PHE A 113 -10.89 -3.59 9.85
CA PHE A 113 -9.49 -3.99 9.77
C PHE A 113 -9.32 -5.36 9.09
N CYS A 114 -10.18 -6.34 9.38
CA CYS A 114 -10.17 -7.63 8.70
C CYS A 114 -10.38 -7.47 7.18
N GLY A 115 -11.28 -6.57 6.77
CA GLY A 115 -11.51 -6.23 5.37
C GLY A 115 -10.30 -5.55 4.74
N LEU A 116 -9.76 -4.53 5.42
CA LEU A 116 -8.57 -3.78 5.00
C LEU A 116 -7.37 -4.71 4.82
N TRP A 117 -7.14 -5.60 5.77
CA TRP A 117 -6.04 -6.56 5.71
C TRP A 117 -6.16 -7.51 4.52
N ARG A 118 -7.35 -8.08 4.30
CA ARG A 118 -7.60 -8.94 3.13
C ARG A 118 -7.34 -8.19 1.83
N TYR A 119 -7.82 -6.96 1.74
CA TYR A 119 -7.61 -6.10 0.57
C TYR A 119 -6.12 -5.86 0.30
N ILE A 120 -5.34 -5.52 1.34
CA ILE A 120 -3.89 -5.35 1.21
C ILE A 120 -3.21 -6.64 0.72
N GLN A 121 -3.60 -7.81 1.26
CA GLN A 121 -3.04 -9.09 0.85
C GLN A 121 -3.35 -9.44 -0.62
N GLU A 122 -4.58 -9.21 -1.06
CA GLU A 122 -4.98 -9.40 -2.46
C GLU A 122 -4.16 -8.49 -3.38
N TRP A 123 -4.03 -7.21 -3.05
CA TRP A 123 -3.23 -6.27 -3.82
C TRP A 123 -1.74 -6.59 -3.81
N GLN A 124 -1.18 -7.14 -2.74
CA GLN A 124 0.20 -7.63 -2.73
C GLN A 124 0.40 -8.76 -3.74
N GLY A 125 -0.59 -9.64 -3.91
CA GLY A 125 -0.59 -10.66 -4.96
C GLY A 125 -0.55 -10.04 -6.36
N VAL A 126 -1.39 -9.04 -6.61
CA VAL A 126 -1.47 -8.32 -7.88
C VAL A 126 -0.17 -7.55 -8.16
N PHE A 127 0.37 -6.84 -7.18
CA PHE A 127 1.62 -6.08 -7.33
C PHE A 127 2.79 -6.99 -7.69
N ARG A 128 2.98 -8.09 -6.95
CA ARG A 128 4.02 -9.10 -7.24
C ARG A 128 3.87 -9.79 -8.59
N HIS A 129 2.66 -9.80 -9.15
CA HIS A 129 2.42 -10.35 -10.47
C HIS A 129 2.95 -9.42 -11.58
N PHE A 130 2.84 -8.10 -11.38
CA PHE A 130 3.25 -7.11 -12.38
C PHE A 130 4.67 -6.58 -12.19
N ASP A 131 5.20 -6.54 -10.96
CA ASP A 131 6.62 -6.28 -10.65
C ASP A 131 7.45 -7.51 -11.05
N LYS A 132 7.77 -7.59 -12.35
CA LYS A 132 8.35 -8.77 -13.01
C LYS A 132 9.81 -8.93 -12.68
N ASP A 133 10.52 -7.81 -12.58
CA ASP A 133 11.94 -7.78 -12.24
C ASP A 133 12.18 -7.80 -10.72
N ARG A 134 11.11 -7.70 -9.92
CA ARG A 134 11.15 -7.68 -8.45
C ARG A 134 11.97 -6.50 -7.94
N SER A 135 11.89 -5.37 -8.64
CA SER A 135 12.52 -4.11 -8.25
C SER A 135 11.90 -3.53 -6.97
N GLY A 136 10.67 -3.95 -6.62
CA GLY A 136 9.88 -3.36 -5.55
C GLY A 136 9.10 -2.12 -5.99
N SER A 137 9.04 -1.86 -7.29
CA SER A 137 8.31 -0.76 -7.91
C SER A 137 7.73 -1.18 -9.24
N ILE A 138 6.67 -0.51 -9.68
CA ILE A 138 6.09 -0.69 -11.01
C ILE A 138 6.62 0.39 -11.94
N GLU A 139 7.27 -0.02 -13.02
CA GLU A 139 7.77 0.87 -14.08
C GLU A 139 6.72 1.04 -15.20
N GLY A 140 6.93 2.01 -16.10
CA GLY A 140 5.95 2.36 -17.14
C GLY A 140 5.47 1.18 -18.02
N TYR A 141 6.32 0.21 -18.33
CA TYR A 141 5.93 -0.96 -19.13
C TYR A 141 5.07 -1.95 -18.34
N GLU A 142 5.36 -2.13 -17.05
CA GLU A 142 4.60 -2.99 -16.13
C GLU A 142 3.25 -2.35 -15.81
N LEU A 143 3.22 -1.02 -15.63
CA LEU A 143 1.99 -0.25 -15.50
C LEU A 143 1.09 -0.43 -16.72
N ALA A 144 1.65 -0.32 -17.93
CA ALA A 144 0.90 -0.51 -19.17
C ALA A 144 0.29 -1.91 -19.25
N GLU A 145 1.06 -2.94 -18.85
CA GLU A 145 0.58 -4.32 -18.81
C GLU A 145 -0.52 -4.52 -17.76
N ALA A 146 -0.36 -3.93 -16.57
CA ALA A 146 -1.36 -3.97 -15.51
C ALA A 146 -2.67 -3.33 -15.94
N MET A 147 -2.63 -2.11 -16.48
CA MET A 147 -3.81 -1.40 -16.95
C MET A 147 -4.54 -2.19 -18.04
N ARG A 148 -3.80 -2.76 -19.00
CA ARG A 148 -4.38 -3.62 -20.04
C ARG A 148 -5.00 -4.89 -19.47
N SER A 149 -4.35 -5.54 -18.50
CA SER A 149 -4.84 -6.75 -17.84
C SER A 149 -6.14 -6.49 -17.06
N PHE A 150 -6.27 -5.30 -16.47
CA PHE A 150 -7.51 -4.84 -15.83
C PHE A 150 -8.60 -4.42 -16.83
N GLY A 151 -8.34 -4.46 -18.13
CA GLY A 151 -9.29 -4.10 -19.18
C GLY A 151 -9.28 -2.61 -19.56
N TYR A 152 -8.32 -1.82 -19.07
CA TYR A 152 -8.18 -0.41 -19.41
C TYR A 152 -7.22 -0.23 -20.59
N ASN A 153 -7.74 0.29 -21.71
CA ASN A 153 -6.96 0.62 -22.90
C ASN A 153 -6.52 2.09 -22.88
N LEU A 154 -5.57 2.43 -22.01
CA LEU A 154 -5.08 3.79 -21.85
C LEU A 154 -4.00 4.12 -22.90
N SER A 155 -4.00 5.34 -23.41
CA SER A 155 -2.96 5.80 -24.33
C SER A 155 -1.61 5.94 -23.60
N PRO A 156 -0.47 5.85 -24.34
CA PRO A 156 0.85 6.06 -23.75
C PRO A 156 0.97 7.41 -23.01
N SER A 157 0.34 8.47 -23.54
CA SER A 157 0.33 9.78 -22.89
C SER A 157 -0.36 9.79 -21.52
N ILE A 158 -1.46 9.05 -21.37
CA ILE A 158 -2.15 8.91 -20.08
C ILE A 158 -1.34 8.06 -19.11
N LEU A 159 -0.70 6.99 -19.59
CA LEU A 159 0.18 6.16 -18.77
C LEU A 159 1.36 6.95 -18.21
N THR A 160 2.00 7.80 -19.04
CA THR A 160 3.05 8.71 -18.58
C THR A 160 2.54 9.69 -17.52
N LEU A 161 1.31 10.19 -17.63
CA LEU A 161 0.73 11.08 -16.60
C LEU A 161 0.46 10.34 -15.28
N ILE A 162 0.01 9.08 -15.34
CA ILE A 162 -0.16 8.24 -14.15
C ILE A 162 1.20 8.00 -13.49
N GLU A 163 2.20 7.60 -14.28
CA GLU A 163 3.55 7.39 -13.81
C GLU A 163 4.12 8.65 -13.15
N GLN A 164 4.05 9.81 -13.80
CA GLN A 164 4.53 11.07 -13.23
C GLN A 164 3.78 11.49 -11.95
N LYS A 165 2.48 11.19 -11.87
CA LYS A 165 1.66 11.55 -10.70
C LYS A 165 1.92 10.65 -9.50
N TYR A 166 2.24 9.37 -9.73
CA TYR A 166 2.35 8.35 -8.68
C TYR A 166 3.77 7.78 -8.52
N ALA A 167 4.74 8.19 -9.32
CA ALA A 167 6.13 7.80 -9.11
C ALA A 167 6.63 8.34 -7.77
N SER A 168 7.41 7.53 -7.07
CA SER A 168 8.14 7.98 -5.89
C SER A 168 9.18 9.03 -6.29
N ALA A 169 9.40 10.01 -5.41
CA ALA A 169 10.36 11.08 -5.67
C ALA A 169 11.75 10.47 -5.96
N PRO A 170 12.50 11.01 -6.94
CA PRO A 170 13.83 10.52 -7.23
C PRO A 170 14.70 10.65 -5.97
N VAL A 171 15.16 9.52 -5.45
CA VAL A 171 16.04 9.50 -4.28
C VAL A 171 17.40 10.01 -4.72
N SER A 172 17.80 11.18 -4.23
CA SER A 172 19.14 11.71 -4.41
C SER A 172 20.13 10.90 -3.55
N GLY A 173 20.53 9.71 -4.01
CA GLY A 173 21.45 8.82 -3.30
C GLY A 173 21.35 7.35 -3.75
N TYR A 174 21.82 6.43 -2.89
CA TYR A 174 21.53 5.00 -3.02
C TYR A 174 20.10 4.75 -2.55
N GLY A 175 19.16 4.71 -3.50
CA GLY A 175 17.77 4.33 -3.27
C GLY A 175 17.29 3.41 -4.40
N PRO A 176 16.13 2.76 -4.23
CA PRO A 176 15.50 2.03 -5.33
C PRO A 176 15.31 2.96 -6.54
N PRO A 177 15.37 2.40 -7.77
CA PRO A 177 15.13 3.18 -8.97
C PRO A 177 13.76 3.88 -8.91
N PRO A 178 13.60 5.03 -9.58
CA PRO A 178 12.34 5.74 -9.63
C PRO A 178 11.26 4.85 -10.25
N GLY A 179 10.13 4.72 -9.56
CA GLY A 179 9.01 3.89 -9.99
C GLY A 179 7.81 4.07 -9.06
N ILE A 180 6.72 3.36 -9.34
CA ILE A 180 5.50 3.44 -8.52
C ILE A 180 5.57 2.37 -7.43
N THR A 181 5.69 2.78 -6.16
CA THR A 181 5.68 1.86 -5.02
C THR A 181 4.32 1.18 -4.85
N PHE A 182 4.27 0.09 -4.08
CA PHE A 182 3.06 -0.70 -3.84
C PHE A 182 1.84 0.15 -3.47
N ASP A 183 1.98 0.99 -2.45
CA ASP A 183 0.89 1.85 -1.97
C ASP A 183 0.40 2.83 -3.04
N ARG A 184 1.33 3.42 -3.81
CA ARG A 184 1.05 4.37 -4.88
C ARG A 184 0.41 3.67 -6.08
N PHE A 185 0.78 2.42 -6.35
CA PHE A 185 0.17 1.59 -7.39
C PHE A 185 -1.28 1.24 -7.04
N VAL A 186 -1.55 0.84 -5.79
CA VAL A 186 -2.92 0.60 -5.31
C VAL A 186 -3.75 1.87 -5.47
N ARG A 187 -3.22 3.02 -5.03
CA ARG A 187 -3.91 4.30 -5.17
C ARG A 187 -4.18 4.66 -6.63
N ALA A 188 -3.20 4.50 -7.50
CA ALA A 188 -3.35 4.75 -8.94
C ALA A 188 -4.47 3.90 -9.54
N CYS A 189 -4.52 2.60 -9.21
CA CYS A 189 -5.56 1.70 -9.69
C CYS A 189 -6.96 2.06 -9.19
N VAL A 190 -7.09 2.43 -7.90
CA VAL A 190 -8.37 2.89 -7.34
C VAL A 190 -8.85 4.17 -8.03
N VAL A 191 -7.94 5.12 -8.30
CA VAL A 191 -8.26 6.36 -9.01
C VAL A 191 -8.66 6.08 -10.45
N VAL A 192 -7.92 5.24 -11.19
CA VAL A 192 -8.29 4.85 -12.57
C VAL A 192 -9.66 4.20 -12.60
N LYS A 193 -9.92 3.22 -11.72
CA LYS A 193 -11.24 2.57 -11.61
C LYS A 193 -12.35 3.58 -11.33
N SER A 194 -12.14 4.49 -10.37
CA SER A 194 -13.14 5.50 -9.98
C SER A 194 -13.42 6.51 -11.10
N LEU A 195 -12.38 6.94 -11.82
CA LEU A 195 -12.49 7.79 -13.00
C LEU A 195 -13.28 7.09 -14.10
N THR A 196 -12.92 5.84 -14.42
CA THR A 196 -13.58 5.05 -15.45
C THR A 196 -15.05 4.80 -15.12
N GLU A 197 -15.37 4.37 -13.89
CA GLU A 197 -16.75 4.14 -13.47
C GLU A 197 -17.58 5.44 -13.51
N SER A 198 -16.99 6.57 -13.12
CA SER A 198 -17.68 7.85 -13.18
C SER A 198 -17.94 8.32 -14.60
N PHE A 199 -16.97 8.12 -15.50
CA PHE A 199 -17.13 8.41 -16.92
C PHE A 199 -18.20 7.52 -17.56
N GLN A 200 -18.18 6.22 -17.29
CA GLN A 200 -19.15 5.25 -17.83
C GLN A 200 -20.59 5.52 -17.36
N ARG A 201 -20.79 6.17 -16.21
CA ARG A 201 -22.13 6.58 -15.76
C ARG A 201 -22.74 7.68 -16.64
N VAL A 202 -21.91 8.51 -17.27
CA VAL A 202 -22.35 9.63 -18.11
C VAL A 202 -22.22 9.36 -19.60
N ASP A 203 -21.37 8.40 -19.99
CA ASP A 203 -21.26 7.85 -21.35
C ASP A 203 -22.37 6.82 -21.63
N THR A 204 -23.59 7.32 -21.85
CA THR A 204 -24.79 6.47 -21.96
C THR A 204 -24.86 5.65 -23.24
N ASP A 205 -24.23 6.12 -24.32
CA ASP A 205 -24.17 5.47 -25.62
C ASP A 205 -22.87 4.67 -25.85
N ARG A 206 -21.90 4.77 -24.92
CA ARG A 206 -20.67 3.97 -24.88
C ARG A 206 -19.78 4.19 -26.10
N ASP A 207 -19.77 5.42 -26.62
CA ASP A 207 -18.94 5.80 -27.76
C ASP A 207 -17.56 6.35 -27.31
N GLY A 208 -17.37 6.53 -26.00
CA GLY A 208 -16.15 7.07 -25.41
C GLY A 208 -16.10 8.60 -25.37
N TRP A 209 -17.20 9.29 -25.66
CA TRP A 209 -17.32 10.74 -25.66
C TRP A 209 -18.49 11.19 -24.78
N VAL A 210 -18.29 12.29 -24.07
CA VAL A 210 -19.35 12.87 -23.22
C VAL A 210 -19.37 14.38 -23.38
N GLN A 211 -20.57 14.95 -23.42
CA GLN A 211 -20.77 16.39 -23.33
C GLN A 211 -21.28 16.73 -21.94
N LEU A 212 -20.46 17.43 -21.15
CA LEU A 212 -20.77 17.80 -19.78
C LEU A 212 -20.87 19.32 -19.64
N SER A 213 -21.84 19.78 -18.84
CA SER A 213 -21.80 21.15 -18.32
C SER A 213 -20.66 21.27 -17.31
N TYR A 214 -20.19 22.51 -17.05
CA TYR A 214 -19.17 22.74 -16.02
C TYR A 214 -19.62 22.23 -14.64
N GLU A 215 -20.91 22.39 -14.30
CA GLU A 215 -21.45 21.95 -13.02
C GLU A 215 -21.45 20.42 -12.91
N ASP A 216 -21.82 19.71 -13.99
CA ASP A 216 -21.82 18.24 -14.00
C ASP A 216 -20.40 17.68 -13.94
N PHE A 217 -19.45 18.31 -14.64
CA PHE A 217 -18.03 17.99 -14.50
C PHE A 217 -17.55 18.16 -13.06
N MET A 218 -17.87 19.29 -12.42
CA MET A 218 -17.50 19.55 -11.02
C MET A 218 -18.12 18.52 -10.07
N LYS A 219 -19.39 18.16 -10.25
CA LYS A 219 -20.06 17.11 -9.45
C LYS A 219 -19.36 15.76 -9.58
N ILE A 220 -18.97 15.38 -10.79
CA ILE A 220 -18.24 14.12 -11.04
C ILE A 220 -16.92 14.14 -10.27
N VAL A 221 -16.10 15.17 -10.46
CA VAL A 221 -14.77 15.25 -9.85
C VAL A 221 -14.83 15.30 -8.32
N LEU A 222 -15.78 16.06 -7.75
CA LEU A 222 -15.93 16.18 -6.29
C LEU A 222 -16.57 14.95 -5.63
N SER A 223 -17.22 14.08 -6.42
CA SER A 223 -17.79 12.82 -5.94
C SER A 223 -16.79 11.65 -5.89
N MET A 224 -15.59 11.84 -6.46
CA MET A 224 -14.54 10.82 -6.43
C MET A 224 -13.92 10.71 -5.04
N PRO A 225 -13.55 9.49 -4.60
CA PRO A 225 -12.93 9.25 -3.31
C PRO A 225 -11.52 9.85 -3.18
#